data_AF-A0A535VHN4-F1
#
_entry.id   AF-A0A535VHN4-F1
#
_cell.length_a   1.000
_cell.length_b   1.000
_cell.length_c   1.000
_cell.angle_alpha   90.00
_cell.angle_beta   90.00
_cell.angle_gamma   90.00
#
_symmetry.space_group_name_H-M   'P 1'
#
loop_
_entity.id
_entity.type
_entity.pdbx_description
1 polymer ?
#
loop_
_entity_poly.entity_id
_entity_poly.type
_entity_poly.pdbx_seq_one_letter_code
_entity_poly.pdbx_strand_id
1 'polypeptide(L)'
;MGEWTWRAFKIVQSIVERLPRPWAYALAVVAARIAWWFSPLARPRLEYNLKVACPELTEAELKRLSRLNFRNHAKAYADLMMLPHTRVGELRPLLHVKGLEYLEQTREIGKGVMVVSCHMGTWTRARGLGSACCPSTWLACARSPRRSATTRW
;
A
#
# COMPACT_ATOMS: atom_id res chain seq x y z
N MET A 1 -13.01 10.72 12.49
CA MET A 1 -12.00 9.92 13.23
C MET A 1 -11.82 10.60 14.57
N GLY A 2 -11.95 9.88 15.70
CA GLY A 2 -11.89 10.50 17.02
C GLY A 2 -10.44 10.88 17.40
N GLU A 3 -10.26 11.90 18.23
CA GLU A 3 -8.94 12.36 18.66
C GLU A 3 -8.09 11.23 19.28
N TRP A 4 -8.71 10.38 20.10
CA TRP A 4 -8.07 9.21 20.71
C TRP A 4 -7.57 8.19 19.69
N THR A 5 -8.35 7.93 18.63
CA THR A 5 -7.94 7.00 17.56
C THR A 5 -6.74 7.53 16.78
N TRP A 6 -6.68 8.85 16.57
CA TRP A 6 -5.53 9.49 15.94
C TRP A 6 -4.28 9.43 16.82
N ARG A 7 -4.41 9.74 18.11
CA ARG A 7 -3.30 9.64 19.08
C ARG A 7 -2.77 8.21 19.17
N ALA A 8 -3.65 7.22 19.28
CA ALA A 8 -3.27 5.81 19.28
C ALA A 8 -2.52 5.42 18.00
N PHE A 9 -3.03 5.82 16.83
CA PHE A 9 -2.36 5.61 15.56
C PHE A 9 -0.95 6.23 15.53
N LYS A 10 -0.79 7.47 16.00
CA LYS A 10 0.51 8.16 16.04
C LYS A 10 1.50 7.48 16.99
N ILE A 11 1.03 6.99 18.14
CA ILE A 11 1.88 6.22 19.08
C ILE A 11 2.39 4.95 18.39
N VAL A 12 1.48 4.16 17.80
CA VAL A 12 1.85 2.94 17.08
C VAL A 12 2.82 3.25 15.95
N GLN A 13 2.55 4.28 15.14
CA GLN A 13 3.45 4.71 14.07
C GLN A 13 4.84 5.06 14.61
N SER A 14 4.92 5.83 15.70
CA SER A 14 6.21 6.26 16.29
C SER A 14 7.07 5.11 16.81
N ILE A 15 6.43 3.99 17.17
CA ILE A 15 7.13 2.76 17.57
C ILE A 15 7.60 2.03 16.30
N VAL A 16 6.68 1.81 15.34
CA VAL A 16 6.97 1.05 14.12
C VAL A 16 8.03 1.73 13.25
N GLU A 17 8.04 3.06 13.16
CA GLU A 17 8.98 3.81 12.31
C GLU A 17 10.44 3.72 12.79
N ARG A 18 10.66 3.34 14.05
CA ARG A 18 11.99 3.16 14.66
C ARG A 18 12.46 1.70 14.71
N LEU A 19 11.57 0.74 14.39
CA LEU A 19 11.92 -0.67 14.42
C LEU A 19 12.75 -1.09 13.21
N PRO A 20 13.68 -2.05 13.36
CA PRO A 20 14.31 -2.68 12.21
C PRO A 20 13.26 -3.33 11.30
N ARG A 21 13.41 -3.19 9.98
CA ARG A 21 12.45 -3.71 8.98
C ARG A 21 12.00 -5.16 9.20
N PRO A 22 12.89 -6.14 9.51
CA PRO A 22 12.47 -7.52 9.73
C PRO A 22 11.45 -7.66 10.87
N TRP A 23 11.62 -6.85 11.93
CA TRP A 23 10.73 -6.85 13.10
C TRP A 23 9.39 -6.20 12.77
N ALA A 24 9.41 -5.06 12.07
CA ALA A 24 8.18 -4.43 11.58
C ALA A 24 7.37 -5.39 10.68
N TYR A 25 8.04 -6.18 9.83
CA TYR A 25 7.38 -7.18 8.99
C TYR A 25 6.88 -8.38 9.78
N ALA A 26 7.61 -8.85 10.78
CA ALA A 26 7.14 -9.92 11.66
C ALA A 26 5.86 -9.50 12.40
N LEU A 27 5.85 -8.29 12.99
CA LEU A 27 4.68 -7.71 13.64
C LEU A 27 3.51 -7.56 12.65
N ALA A 28 3.77 -7.07 11.43
CA ALA A 28 2.75 -6.94 10.40
C ALA A 28 2.13 -8.30 10.01
N VAL A 29 2.93 -9.37 9.91
CA VAL A 29 2.43 -10.72 9.63
C VAL A 29 1.58 -11.25 10.77
N VAL A 30 1.98 -11.02 12.02
CA VAL A 30 1.17 -11.38 13.20
C VAL A 30 -0.13 -10.59 13.22
N ALA A 31 -0.08 -9.28 12.99
CA ALA A 31 -1.26 -8.43 12.89
C ALA A 31 -2.20 -8.88 11.76
N ALA A 32 -1.67 -9.29 10.61
CA ALA A 32 -2.47 -9.84 9.51
C ALA A 32 -3.19 -11.14 9.91
N ARG A 33 -2.51 -12.04 10.64
CA ARG A 33 -3.11 -13.28 11.15
C ARG A 33 -4.23 -12.98 12.13
N ILE A 34 -4.03 -12.05 13.04
CA ILE A 34 -5.05 -11.62 14.00
C ILE A 34 -6.23 -10.98 13.23
N ALA A 35 -5.95 -10.01 12.37
CA ALA A 35 -6.97 -9.31 11.59
C ALA A 35 -7.81 -10.23 10.70
N TRP A 36 -7.22 -11.33 10.20
CA TRP A 36 -7.96 -12.36 9.46
C TRP A 36 -9.12 -12.96 10.26
N TRP A 37 -8.95 -13.14 11.57
CA TRP A 37 -10.02 -13.66 12.44
C TRP A 37 -11.05 -12.59 12.81
N PHE A 38 -10.63 -11.33 12.95
CA PHE A 38 -11.49 -10.24 13.41
C PHE A 38 -12.15 -9.42 12.27
N SER A 39 -11.87 -9.73 11.00
CA SER A 39 -12.40 -8.98 9.84
C SER A 39 -13.39 -9.80 9.01
N PRO A 40 -14.59 -10.12 9.54
CA PRO A 40 -15.57 -10.97 8.85
C PRO A 40 -16.09 -10.34 7.55
N LEU A 41 -16.12 -9.01 7.45
CA LEU A 41 -16.58 -8.31 6.24
C LEU A 41 -15.49 -8.14 5.16
N ALA A 42 -14.21 -8.14 5.55
CA ALA A 42 -13.12 -7.90 4.61
C ALA A 42 -12.82 -9.14 3.75
N ARG A 43 -12.98 -10.34 4.33
CA ARG A 43 -12.66 -11.61 3.64
C ARG A 43 -13.57 -11.90 2.45
N PRO A 44 -14.92 -11.87 2.57
CA PRO A 44 -15.79 -12.17 1.42
C PRO A 44 -15.65 -11.14 0.31
N ARG A 45 -15.41 -9.87 0.65
CA ARG A 45 -15.17 -8.80 -0.33
C ARG A 45 -13.88 -9.02 -1.11
N LEU A 46 -12.81 -9.40 -0.41
CA LEU A 46 -11.55 -9.72 -1.06
C LEU A 46 -11.68 -10.96 -1.96
N GLU A 47 -12.29 -12.02 -1.45
CA GLU A 47 -12.50 -13.26 -2.21
C GLU A 47 -13.36 -13.01 -3.45
N TYR A 48 -14.42 -12.22 -3.35
CA TYR A 48 -15.22 -11.79 -4.51
C TYR A 48 -14.37 -11.05 -5.55
N ASN A 49 -13.62 -10.02 -5.13
CA ASN A 49 -12.77 -9.25 -6.04
C ASN A 49 -11.71 -10.12 -6.72
N LEU A 50 -11.09 -11.04 -5.97
CA LEU A 50 -10.10 -11.97 -6.51
C LEU A 50 -10.74 -12.97 -7.48
N LYS A 51 -11.97 -13.42 -7.24
CA LYS A 51 -12.68 -14.31 -8.16
C LYS A 51 -13.08 -13.61 -9.45
N VAL A 52 -13.41 -12.32 -9.41
CA VAL A 52 -13.64 -11.50 -10.60
C VAL A 52 -12.34 -11.27 -11.38
N ALA A 53 -11.23 -10.99 -10.69
CA ALA A 53 -9.94 -10.71 -11.32
C ALA A 53 -9.23 -11.97 -11.85
N CYS A 54 -9.42 -13.12 -11.20
CA CYS A 54 -8.79 -14.39 -11.51
C CYS A 54 -9.86 -15.51 -11.50
N PRO A 55 -10.77 -15.52 -12.50
CA PRO A 55 -11.90 -16.46 -12.55
C PRO A 55 -11.47 -17.93 -12.59
N GLU A 56 -10.28 -18.21 -13.12
CA GLU A 56 -9.67 -19.53 -13.26
C GLU A 56 -9.27 -20.20 -11.95
N LEU A 57 -9.16 -19.46 -10.85
CA LEU A 57 -8.71 -20.01 -9.57
C LEU A 57 -9.76 -20.93 -8.94
N THR A 58 -9.31 -22.07 -8.41
CA THR A 58 -10.11 -22.93 -7.55
C THR A 58 -10.38 -22.27 -6.20
N GLU A 59 -11.38 -22.76 -5.46
CA GLU A 59 -11.71 -22.28 -4.11
C GLU A 59 -10.52 -22.38 -3.12
N ALA A 60 -9.70 -23.43 -3.26
CA ALA A 60 -8.53 -23.62 -2.42
C ALA A 60 -7.44 -22.59 -2.72
N GLU A 61 -7.19 -22.32 -4.01
CA GLU A 61 -6.24 -21.31 -4.47
C GLU A 61 -6.70 -19.90 -4.10
N LEU A 62 -7.98 -19.60 -4.26
CA LEU A 62 -8.58 -18.33 -3.88
C LEU A 62 -8.36 -18.05 -2.39
N LYS A 63 -8.67 -19.02 -1.52
CA LYS A 63 -8.44 -18.89 -0.07
C LYS A 63 -6.97 -18.76 0.30
N ARG A 64 -6.06 -19.41 -0.44
CA ARG A 64 -4.61 -19.27 -0.24
C ARG A 64 -4.15 -17.86 -0.65
N LEU A 65 -4.62 -17.39 -1.80
CA LEU A 65 -4.29 -16.07 -2.34
C LEU A 65 -4.86 -14.95 -1.46
N SER A 66 -6.06 -15.09 -0.94
CA SER A 66 -6.65 -14.14 0.02
C SER A 66 -5.80 -13.97 1.27
N ARG A 67 -5.34 -15.08 1.88
CA ARG A 67 -4.44 -15.02 3.05
C ARG A 67 -3.10 -14.38 2.71
N LEU A 68 -2.55 -14.69 1.54
CA LEU A 68 -1.31 -14.09 1.04
C LEU A 68 -1.48 -12.59 0.81
N ASN A 69 -2.61 -12.17 0.26
CA ASN A 69 -2.95 -10.78 0.02
C ASN A 69 -3.05 -10.01 1.36
N PHE A 70 -3.79 -10.52 2.36
CA PHE A 70 -3.83 -9.94 3.71
C PHE A 70 -2.44 -9.76 4.31
N ARG A 71 -1.59 -10.79 4.20
CA ARG A 71 -0.21 -10.75 4.69
C ARG A 71 0.61 -9.67 4.00
N ASN A 72 0.52 -9.58 2.67
CA ASN A 72 1.27 -8.60 1.89
C ASN A 72 0.74 -7.18 2.11
N HIS A 73 -0.57 -7.03 2.29
CA HIS A 73 -1.20 -5.76 2.61
C HIS A 73 -0.74 -5.20 3.96
N ALA A 74 -0.64 -6.05 4.98
CA ALA A 74 -0.10 -5.65 6.28
C ALA A 74 1.38 -5.23 6.18
N LYS A 75 2.19 -5.92 5.38
CA LYS A 75 3.59 -5.51 5.12
C LYS A 75 3.65 -4.13 4.43
N ALA A 76 2.80 -3.88 3.44
CA ALA A 76 2.70 -2.59 2.79
C ALA A 76 2.27 -1.47 3.76
N TYR A 77 1.42 -1.78 4.74
CA TYR A 77 1.08 -0.86 5.84
C TYR A 77 2.26 -0.58 6.76
N ALA A 78 3.06 -1.60 7.11
CA ALA A 78 4.29 -1.37 7.87
C ALA A 78 5.24 -0.45 7.10
N ASP A 79 5.37 -0.64 5.78
CA ASP A 79 6.17 0.25 4.93
C ASP A 79 5.65 1.69 4.93
N LEU A 80 4.32 1.88 4.91
CA LEU A 80 3.71 3.21 5.06
C LEU A 80 4.05 3.83 6.42
N MET A 81 3.96 3.06 7.51
CA MET A 81 4.27 3.55 8.86
C MET A 81 5.73 3.94 9.01
N MET A 82 6.65 3.20 8.38
CA MET A 82 8.09 3.47 8.43
C MET A 82 8.54 4.63 7.53
N LEU A 83 7.73 5.00 6.53
CA LEU A 83 8.10 5.98 5.51
C LEU A 83 8.62 7.33 6.07
N PRO A 84 8.04 7.94 7.13
CA PRO A 84 8.52 9.22 7.65
C PRO A 84 9.98 9.21 8.15
N HIS A 85 10.49 8.06 8.57
CA HIS A 85 11.86 7.90 9.08
C HIS A 85 12.79 7.22 8.07
N THR A 86 12.26 6.75 6.94
CA THR A 86 13.06 6.04 5.93
C THR A 86 13.76 7.03 5.00
N ARG A 87 15.09 6.94 4.93
CA ARG A 87 15.87 7.80 4.02
C ARG A 87 15.77 7.31 2.58
N VAL A 88 15.78 8.23 1.62
CA VAL A 88 15.75 7.91 0.18
C VAL A 88 16.89 6.95 -0.23
N GLY A 89 18.09 7.15 0.32
CA GLY A 89 19.24 6.28 0.06
C GLY A 89 19.02 4.82 0.49
N GLU A 90 18.19 4.58 1.51
CA GLU A 90 17.83 3.24 1.98
C GLU A 90 16.76 2.57 1.10
N LEU A 91 15.98 3.37 0.35
CA LEU A 91 14.96 2.85 -0.57
C LEU A 91 15.56 2.37 -1.88
N ARG A 92 16.58 3.07 -2.40
CA ARG A 92 17.19 2.80 -3.71
C ARG A 92 17.65 1.34 -3.90
N PRO A 93 18.40 0.71 -2.98
CA PRO A 93 18.85 -0.67 -3.16
C PRO A 93 17.72 -1.71 -3.03
N LEU A 94 16.55 -1.30 -2.54
CA LEU A 94 15.39 -2.19 -2.34
C LEU A 94 14.42 -2.16 -3.51
N LEU A 95 14.66 -1.31 -4.52
CA LEU A 95 13.77 -1.08 -5.64
C LEU A 95 14.47 -1.42 -6.95
N HIS A 96 13.90 -2.38 -7.67
CA HIS A 96 14.26 -2.64 -9.06
C HIS A 96 13.25 -1.94 -9.96
N VAL A 97 13.66 -0.87 -10.63
CA VAL A 97 12.82 -0.12 -11.58
C VAL A 97 13.05 -0.65 -12.99
N LYS A 98 11.98 -0.93 -13.74
CA LYS A 98 12.02 -1.27 -15.17
C LYS A 98 11.29 -0.17 -15.93
N GLY A 99 11.76 0.20 -17.12
CA GLY A 99 11.12 1.25 -17.93
C GLY A 99 11.43 2.68 -17.46
N LEU A 100 12.57 2.89 -16.79
CA LEU A 100 12.98 4.24 -16.36
C LEU A 100 13.32 5.11 -17.58
N GLU A 101 13.78 4.50 -18.66
CA GLU A 101 14.04 5.10 -19.96
C GLU A 101 12.80 5.84 -20.53
N TYR A 102 11.59 5.32 -20.31
CA TYR A 102 10.36 5.99 -20.76
C TYR A 102 10.10 7.29 -20.01
N LEU A 103 10.46 7.32 -18.73
CA LEU A 103 10.37 8.53 -17.91
C LEU A 103 11.36 9.58 -18.42
N GLU A 104 12.61 9.18 -18.73
CA GLU A 104 13.64 10.07 -19.26
C GLU A 104 13.24 10.63 -20.63
N GLN A 105 12.84 9.78 -21.57
CA GLN A 105 12.37 10.19 -22.90
C GLN A 105 11.20 11.17 -22.81
N THR A 106 10.23 10.92 -21.92
CA THR A 106 9.06 11.83 -21.79
C THR A 106 9.46 13.17 -21.18
N ARG A 107 10.49 13.20 -20.32
CA ARG A 107 11.02 14.47 -19.77
C ARG A 107 11.69 15.32 -20.83
N GLU A 108 12.41 14.71 -21.77
CA GLU A 108 13.05 15.42 -22.90
C GLU A 108 12.03 16.14 -23.80
N ILE A 109 10.81 15.61 -23.91
CA ILE A 109 9.71 16.24 -24.66
C ILE A 109 9.24 17.57 -24.02
N GLY A 110 9.52 17.82 -22.74
CA GLY A 110 9.24 19.09 -22.07
C GLY A 110 7.76 19.37 -21.74
N LYS A 111 6.87 18.38 -21.87
CA LYS A 111 5.42 18.53 -21.61
C LYS A 111 4.97 18.12 -20.20
N GLY A 112 5.91 17.69 -19.35
CA GLY A 112 5.63 17.08 -18.05
C GLY A 112 5.26 15.60 -18.17
N VAL A 113 5.26 14.88 -17.04
CA VAL A 113 5.00 13.43 -17.00
C VAL A 113 3.90 13.11 -16.01
N MET A 114 2.90 12.33 -16.44
CA MET A 114 1.87 11.79 -15.56
C MET A 114 2.18 10.33 -15.24
N VAL A 115 2.45 10.06 -13.96
CA VAL A 115 2.69 8.70 -13.47
C VAL A 115 1.41 8.16 -12.83
N VAL A 116 0.87 7.07 -13.37
CA VAL A 116 -0.31 6.39 -12.83
C VAL A 116 0.13 5.13 -12.09
N SER A 117 -0.35 4.94 -10.87
CA SER A 117 -0.05 3.77 -10.04
C SER A 117 -1.33 3.18 -9.45
N CYS A 118 -1.33 1.86 -9.26
CA CYS A 118 -2.35 1.17 -8.47
C CYS A 118 -1.95 1.06 -7.00
N HIS A 119 -2.92 0.86 -6.11
CA HIS A 119 -2.68 0.57 -4.68
C HIS A 119 -2.23 -0.89 -4.50
N MET A 120 -1.08 -1.23 -5.09
CA MET A 120 -0.56 -2.60 -5.12
C MET A 120 0.82 -2.68 -4.48
N GLY A 121 1.03 -3.72 -3.68
CA GLY A 121 2.29 -3.95 -2.98
C GLY A 121 2.72 -2.73 -2.15
N THR A 122 4.03 -2.51 -2.08
CA THR A 122 4.62 -1.38 -1.36
C THR A 122 4.70 -0.12 -2.23
N TRP A 123 3.55 0.32 -2.74
CA TRP A 123 3.44 1.51 -3.60
C TRP A 123 3.96 2.80 -2.94
N THR A 124 3.92 2.88 -1.60
CA THR A 124 4.40 4.03 -0.83
C THR A 124 5.91 4.22 -0.90
N ARG A 125 6.69 3.13 -1.01
CA ARG A 125 8.14 3.20 -1.23
C ARG A 125 8.48 3.67 -2.64
N ALA A 126 7.78 3.15 -3.65
CA ALA A 126 7.93 3.60 -5.03
C ALA A 126 7.63 5.10 -5.16
N ARG A 127 6.57 5.55 -4.49
CA ARG A 127 6.25 6.97 -4.36
C ARG A 127 7.37 7.77 -3.69
N GLY A 128 7.87 7.30 -2.54
CA GLY A 128 8.94 7.98 -1.81
C GLY A 128 10.21 8.16 -2.65
N LEU A 129 10.61 7.14 -3.41
CA LEU A 129 11.75 7.24 -4.33
C LEU A 129 11.45 8.19 -5.50
N GLY A 130 10.27 8.08 -6.12
CA GLY A 130 9.87 8.93 -7.24
C GLY A 130 9.89 10.42 -6.91
N SER A 131 9.36 10.79 -5.73
CA SER A 131 9.40 12.18 -5.25
C SER A 131 10.81 12.70 -4.98
N ALA A 132 11.77 11.82 -4.70
CA ALA A 132 13.15 12.21 -4.48
C ALA A 132 13.93 12.40 -5.78
N CYS A 133 13.55 11.69 -6.85
CA CYS A 133 14.19 11.84 -8.15
C CYS A 133 13.73 13.09 -8.91
N CYS A 134 12.47 13.50 -8.74
CA CYS A 134 11.89 14.62 -9.48
C CYS A 134 10.87 15.39 -8.63
N PRO A 135 10.81 16.73 -8.76
CA PRO A 135 9.69 17.51 -8.23
C PRO A 135 8.36 16.93 -8.74
N SER A 136 7.45 16.61 -7.83
CA SER A 136 6.21 15.91 -8.16
C SER A 136 5.03 16.47 -7.37
N THR A 137 3.91 16.64 -8.06
CA THR A 137 2.62 17.02 -7.47
C THR A 137 1.74 15.78 -7.37
N TRP A 138 1.14 15.58 -6.20
CA TRP A 138 0.32 14.40 -5.92
C TRP A 138 -1.14 14.77 -5.67
N LEU A 139 -2.03 14.05 -6.33
CA LEU A 139 -3.47 14.17 -6.08
C LEU A 139 -3.87 13.19 -4.98
N ALA A 140 -4.41 13.74 -3.88
CA ALA A 140 -5.01 12.98 -2.79
C ALA A 140 -6.50 13.33 -2.72
N CYS A 141 -7.36 12.43 -3.21
CA CYS A 141 -8.81 12.63 -3.12
C CYS A 141 -9.28 12.23 -1.71
N ALA A 142 -9.54 13.22 -0.86
CA ALA A 142 -10.27 13.00 0.38
C ALA A 142 -11.76 12.88 0.05
N ARG A 143 -12.32 11.67 0.18
CA ARG A 143 -13.75 11.46 -0.01
C ARG A 143 -14.49 12.24 1.08
N SER A 144 -15.31 13.23 0.70
CA SER A 144 -16.10 13.99 1.68
C SER A 144 -17.11 13.05 2.38
N PRO A 145 -17.47 13.27 3.65
CA PRO A 145 -18.35 12.36 4.39
C PRO A 145 -19.80 12.33 3.88
N ARG A 146 -20.15 13.07 2.81
CA ARG A 146 -21.50 13.10 2.24
C ARG A 146 -21.50 12.54 0.83
N ARG A 147 -21.96 11.29 0.71
CA ARG A 147 -23.24 10.96 0.06
C ARG A 147 -23.41 9.43 0.04
N SER A 148 -24.49 8.99 0.68
CA SER A 148 -25.27 7.84 0.26
C SER A 148 -25.63 8.00 -1.22
N ALA A 149 -25.05 7.18 -2.09
CA ALA A 149 -25.59 6.87 -3.39
C ALA A 149 -24.84 5.64 -3.92
N THR A 150 -25.54 4.51 -3.89
CA THR A 150 -25.53 3.51 -4.97
C THR A 150 -24.40 3.66 -5.98
N THR A 151 -23.27 3.03 -5.71
CA THR A 151 -22.37 2.55 -6.76
C THR A 151 -22.24 1.06 -6.53
N ARG A 152 -23.20 0.31 -7.11
CA ARG A 152 -23.02 -1.11 -7.36
C ARG A 152 -21.91 -1.21 -8.40
N TRP A 153 -20.85 -1.93 -8.04
CA TRP A 153 -20.03 -2.64 -9.00
C TRP A 153 -20.65 -4.02 -9.19
#